data_AF-A0A914M8Q8-F1
#
_entry.id   AF-A0A914M8Q8-F1
#
_cell.length_a   1.000
_cell.length_b   1.000
_cell.length_c   1.000
_cell.angle_alpha   90.00
_cell.angle_beta   90.00
_cell.angle_gamma   90.00
#
_symmetry.space_group_name_H-M   'P 1'
#
loop_
_entity.id
_entity.type
_entity.pdbx_description
1 polymer ?
#
loop_
_entity_poly.entity_id
_entity_poly.type
_entity_poly.pdbx_seq_one_letter_code
_entity_poly.pdbx_strand_id
1 'polypeptide(L)'
;MEGVSWFFTQSGSQLFSDPMNAADLVEKGAELLFKMFQVLRNHLQNIATNGNINVIVREKAASAAKKARPFPKLHYLRHHCAEFIRKNGWWGIASEQAIESYHAVFNKLELRFRNVRDRKLQIERMMRHHFLLNYLHDRGFND
;
A
#
# COMPACT_ATOMS: atom_id res chain seq x y z
N MET A 1 -11.94 5.37 -2.37
CA MET A 1 -10.53 4.92 -2.41
C MET A 1 -10.28 4.10 -3.69
N GLU A 2 -10.70 4.61 -4.86
CA GLU A 2 -10.67 3.83 -6.11
C GLU A 2 -9.41 4.10 -6.95
N GLY A 3 -8.73 5.24 -6.75
CA GLY A 3 -7.59 5.65 -7.57
C GLY A 3 -6.27 4.90 -7.29
N VAL A 4 -6.11 4.30 -6.10
CA VAL A 4 -4.85 3.58 -5.75
C VAL A 4 -4.88 2.14 -6.27
N SER A 5 -6.06 1.52 -6.31
CA SER A 5 -6.24 0.15 -6.82
C SER A 5 -5.85 0.02 -8.29
N TRP A 6 -6.14 1.04 -9.09
CA TRP A 6 -5.84 1.06 -10.53
C TRP A 6 -4.33 1.04 -10.83
N PHE A 7 -3.51 1.68 -9.98
CA PHE A 7 -2.05 1.71 -10.12
C PHE A 7 -1.39 0.36 -9.81
N PHE A 8 -2.09 -0.61 -9.22
CA PHE A 8 -1.56 -1.94 -8.91
C PHE A 8 -2.19 -3.06 -9.74
N THR A 9 -3.44 -2.90 -10.18
CA THR A 9 -4.16 -3.93 -10.96
C THR A 9 -3.85 -3.89 -12.45
N GLN A 10 -3.74 -2.71 -13.07
CA GLN A 10 -3.33 -2.61 -14.49
C GLN A 10 -1.81 -2.63 -14.68
N SER A 11 -1.06 -2.02 -13.75
CA SER A 11 0.41 -1.96 -13.82
C SER A 11 1.07 -3.33 -13.67
N GLY A 12 0.43 -4.30 -13.01
CA GLY A 12 0.94 -5.68 -12.94
C GLY A 12 1.14 -6.25 -14.33
N SER A 13 0.13 -6.15 -15.21
CA SER A 13 0.20 -6.65 -16.58
C SER A 13 1.29 -5.96 -17.43
N GLN A 14 1.51 -4.66 -17.22
CA GLN A 14 2.56 -3.90 -17.91
C GLN A 14 3.97 -4.15 -17.33
N LEU A 15 4.08 -4.41 -16.01
CA LEU A 15 5.32 -4.84 -15.36
C LEU A 15 5.81 -6.18 -15.92
N PHE A 16 4.87 -7.08 -16.27
CA PHE A 16 5.20 -8.37 -16.87
C PHE A 16 5.56 -8.27 -18.36
N SER A 17 5.10 -7.23 -19.07
CA SER A 17 5.40 -7.05 -20.49
C SER A 17 6.71 -6.31 -20.77
N ASP A 18 7.07 -5.31 -19.95
CA ASP A 18 8.36 -4.60 -20.05
C ASP A 18 8.81 -4.07 -18.67
N PRO A 19 9.59 -4.87 -17.93
CA PRO A 19 10.04 -4.49 -16.60
C PRO A 19 11.02 -3.31 -16.61
N MET A 20 11.72 -3.05 -17.72
CA MET A 20 12.70 -1.96 -17.79
C MET A 20 12.00 -0.61 -17.90
N ASN A 21 10.99 -0.51 -18.76
CA ASN A 21 10.14 0.69 -18.86
C ASN A 21 9.37 0.93 -17.54
N ALA A 22 8.87 -0.13 -16.91
CA ALA A 22 8.23 -0.02 -15.60
C ALA A 22 9.18 0.50 -14.51
N ALA A 23 10.44 0.04 -14.50
CA ALA A 23 11.46 0.53 -13.57
C ALA A 23 11.76 2.02 -13.78
N ASP A 24 11.87 2.48 -15.02
CA ASP A 24 12.13 3.88 -15.35
C ASP A 24 10.95 4.80 -14.97
N LEU A 25 9.72 4.33 -15.16
CA LEU A 25 8.51 5.05 -14.76
C LEU A 25 8.44 5.20 -13.23
N VAL A 26 8.77 4.13 -12.51
CA VAL A 26 8.85 4.13 -11.05
C VAL A 26 9.93 5.08 -10.55
N GLU A 27 11.12 5.07 -11.16
CA GLU A 27 12.22 5.95 -10.78
C GLU A 27 11.83 7.44 -10.95
N LYS A 28 11.27 7.80 -12.12
CA LYS A 28 10.78 9.17 -12.40
C LYS A 28 9.65 9.58 -11.46
N GLY A 29 8.69 8.68 -11.21
CA GLY A 29 7.57 8.93 -10.30
C GLY A 29 8.04 9.13 -8.84
N ALA A 30 8.97 8.30 -8.38
CA ALA A 30 9.56 8.40 -7.05
C ALA A 30 10.33 9.70 -6.87
N GLU A 31 11.09 10.13 -7.89
CA GLU A 31 11.80 11.40 -7.88
C GLU A 31 10.85 12.60 -7.79
N LEU A 32 9.76 12.59 -8.57
CA LEU A 32 8.74 13.64 -8.53
C LEU A 32 8.08 13.73 -7.15
N LEU A 33 7.66 12.59 -6.59
CA LEU A 33 7.09 12.54 -5.24
C LEU A 33 8.08 13.08 -4.21
N PHE A 34 9.34 12.68 -4.28
CA PHE A 34 10.38 13.16 -3.37
C PHE A 34 10.54 14.69 -3.44
N LYS A 35 10.58 15.26 -4.65
CA LYS A 35 10.61 16.72 -4.87
C LYS A 35 9.38 17.42 -4.27
N MET A 36 8.18 16.88 -4.47
CA MET A 36 6.95 17.43 -3.88
C MET A 36 7.00 17.44 -2.35
N PHE A 37 7.46 16.35 -1.73
CA PHE A 37 7.61 16.27 -0.27
C PHE A 37 8.66 17.25 0.27
N GLN A 38 9.76 17.46 -0.47
CA GLN A 38 10.75 18.47 -0.12
C GLN A 38 10.18 19.89 -0.15
N VAL A 39 9.45 20.25 -1.21
CA VAL A 39 8.80 21.58 -1.32
C VAL A 39 7.81 21.80 -0.18
N LEU A 40 6.93 20.81 0.07
CA LEU A 40 5.95 20.88 1.16
C LEU A 40 6.64 21.05 2.52
N ARG A 41 7.70 20.28 2.76
CA ARG A 41 8.48 20.37 4.01
C ARG A 41 9.12 21.73 4.17
N ASN A 42 9.76 22.26 3.14
CA ASN A 42 10.41 23.57 3.17
C ASN A 42 9.37 24.67 3.45
N HIS A 43 8.19 24.56 2.84
CA HIS A 43 7.09 25.50 3.09
C HIS A 43 6.59 25.44 4.55
N LEU A 44 6.43 24.23 5.11
CA LEU A 44 6.04 24.05 6.51
C LEU A 44 7.11 24.56 7.49
N GLN A 45 8.39 24.37 7.17
CA GLN A 45 9.51 24.92 7.95
C GLN A 45 9.50 26.45 7.91
N ASN A 46 9.31 27.05 6.72
CA ASN A 46 9.21 28.50 6.58
C ASN A 46 8.05 29.09 7.39
N ILE A 47 6.89 28.43 7.43
CA ILE A 47 5.76 28.83 8.28
C ILE A 47 6.14 28.75 9.77
N ALA A 48 6.82 27.69 10.19
CA ALA A 48 7.22 27.51 11.59
C ALA A 48 8.25 28.55 12.05
N THR A 49 9.18 28.95 11.17
CA THR A 49 10.29 29.86 11.51
C THR A 49 9.94 31.33 11.30
N ASN A 50 9.33 31.67 10.16
CA ASN A 50 9.17 33.06 9.68
C ASN A 50 7.71 33.54 9.68
N GLY A 51 6.73 32.67 9.94
CA GLY A 51 5.33 33.09 9.97
C GLY A 51 5.03 34.00 11.15
N ASN A 52 4.52 35.22 10.91
CA ASN A 52 3.89 36.08 11.91
C ASN A 52 2.53 35.51 12.35
N ILE A 53 2.54 34.28 12.89
CA ILE A 53 1.36 33.49 13.20
C ILE A 53 1.45 33.03 14.67
N ASN A 54 0.29 32.85 15.30
CA ASN A 54 0.11 32.31 16.65
C ASN A 54 0.99 31.07 16.91
N VAL A 55 1.57 31.00 18.13
CA VAL A 55 2.46 29.92 18.61
C VAL A 55 1.91 28.52 18.32
N ILE A 56 0.60 28.31 18.48
CA ILE A 56 -0.08 27.02 18.22
C ILE A 56 0.09 26.58 16.76
N VAL A 57 0.03 27.52 15.82
CA VAL A 57 0.15 27.22 14.38
C VAL A 57 1.60 26.89 14.04
N ARG A 58 2.57 27.57 14.67
CA ARG A 58 4.00 27.25 14.52
C ARG A 58 4.32 25.85 15.01
N GLU A 59 3.82 25.45 16.17
CA GLU A 59 4.00 24.09 16.71
C GLU A 59 3.38 23.02 15.79
N LYS A 60 2.16 23.27 15.29
CA LYS A 60 1.51 22.39 14.32
C LYS A 60 2.30 22.27 13.02
N ALA A 61 2.82 23.38 12.49
CA ALA A 61 3.64 23.40 11.29
C ALA A 61 4.97 22.66 11.48
N ALA A 62 5.64 22.84 12.62
CA ALA A 62 6.87 22.12 12.96
C ALA A 62 6.65 20.60 13.09
N SER A 63 5.55 20.19 13.73
CA SER A 63 5.14 18.78 13.82
C SER A 63 4.84 18.19 12.44
N ALA A 64 4.11 18.91 11.59
CA ALA A 64 3.83 18.50 10.21
C ALA A 64 5.11 18.40 9.37
N ALA A 65 6.03 19.35 9.47
CA ALA A 65 7.32 19.32 8.78
C ALA A 65 8.19 18.12 9.21
N LYS A 66 8.11 17.73 10.49
CA LYS A 66 8.79 16.52 11.00
C LYS A 66 8.18 15.24 10.39
N LYS A 67 6.86 15.19 10.22
CA LYS A 67 6.16 14.07 9.57
C LYS A 67 6.39 14.02 8.05
N ALA A 68 6.60 15.17 7.41
CA ALA A 68 6.91 15.28 5.99
C ALA A 68 8.36 14.90 5.61
N ARG A 69 9.18 14.42 6.57
CA ARG A 69 10.46 13.80 6.22
C ARG A 69 10.22 12.59 5.32
N PRO A 70 11.15 12.29 4.38
CA PRO A 70 11.03 11.09 3.56
C PRO A 70 10.89 9.87 4.48
N PHE A 71 9.68 9.32 4.51
CA PHE A 71 9.37 8.16 5.32
C PHE A 71 10.02 6.93 4.69
N PRO A 72 10.33 5.87 5.47
CA PRO A 72 11.06 4.70 4.99
C PRO A 72 10.53 4.12 3.66
N LYS A 73 9.21 4.15 3.45
CA LYS A 73 8.59 3.70 2.19
C LYS A 73 8.98 4.56 0.98
N LEU A 74 9.07 5.89 1.13
CA LEU A 74 9.48 6.78 0.04
C LEU A 74 10.98 6.66 -0.26
N HIS A 75 11.81 6.45 0.77
CA HIS A 75 13.23 6.14 0.59
C HIS A 75 13.41 4.84 -0.20
N TYR A 76 12.68 3.78 0.18
CA TYR A 76 12.70 2.51 -0.52
C TYR A 76 12.22 2.63 -1.98
N LEU A 77 11.12 3.37 -2.19
CA LEU A 77 10.59 3.63 -3.53
C LEU A 77 11.60 4.34 -4.43
N ARG A 78 12.34 5.32 -3.89
CA ARG A 78 13.34 6.09 -4.65
C ARG A 78 14.62 5.31 -4.92
N HIS A 79 15.09 4.54 -3.95
CA HIS A 79 16.46 4.00 -3.98
C HIS A 79 16.55 2.52 -4.32
N HIS A 80 15.49 1.75 -4.07
CA HIS A 80 15.56 0.29 -4.15
C HIS A 80 14.49 -0.30 -5.08
N CYS A 81 13.41 0.43 -5.35
CA CYS A 81 12.30 -0.09 -6.13
C CYS A 81 12.64 -0.37 -7.60
N ALA A 82 13.23 0.61 -8.27
CA ALA A 82 13.67 0.45 -9.65
C ALA A 82 14.74 -0.65 -9.78
N GLU A 83 15.71 -0.69 -8.87
CA GLU A 83 16.75 -1.75 -8.86
C GLU A 83 16.13 -3.15 -8.69
N PHE A 84 15.18 -3.29 -7.75
CA PHE A 84 14.48 -4.55 -7.55
C PHE A 84 13.72 -4.99 -8.80
N ILE A 85 13.01 -4.09 -9.46
CA ILE A 85 12.26 -4.39 -10.70
C ILE A 85 13.23 -4.80 -11.81
N ARG A 86 14.33 -4.06 -12.00
CA ARG A 86 15.35 -4.40 -13.01
C ARG A 86 15.98 -5.77 -12.75
N LYS A 87 16.23 -6.11 -11.49
CA LYS A 87 16.85 -7.38 -11.10
C LYS A 87 15.90 -8.58 -11.23
N ASN A 88 14.65 -8.43 -10.80
CA ASN A 88 13.73 -9.54 -10.67
C ASN A 88 12.72 -9.63 -11.83
N GLY A 89 12.50 -8.55 -12.56
CA GLY A 89 11.49 -8.46 -13.62
C GLY A 89 10.05 -8.35 -13.09
N TRP A 90 9.87 -8.20 -11.79
CA TRP A 90 8.56 -8.11 -11.15
C TRP A 90 8.65 -7.34 -9.82
N TRP A 91 7.49 -6.90 -9.30
CA TRP A 91 7.36 -6.22 -8.01
C TRP A 91 6.05 -6.59 -7.32
N GLY A 92 4.94 -6.54 -8.07
CA GLY A 92 3.59 -6.75 -7.55
C GLY A 92 3.33 -8.14 -6.95
N ILE A 93 4.11 -9.17 -7.31
CA ILE A 93 3.92 -10.53 -6.80
C ILE A 93 4.30 -10.64 -5.30
N ALA A 94 5.31 -9.90 -4.83
CA ALA A 94 5.65 -9.86 -3.39
C ALA A 94 4.75 -8.91 -2.60
N SER A 95 3.70 -8.38 -3.21
CA SER A 95 2.81 -7.44 -2.53
C SER A 95 1.98 -8.13 -1.46
N GLU A 96 1.83 -7.45 -0.32
CA GLU A 96 0.93 -7.86 0.77
C GLU A 96 -0.56 -7.76 0.38
N GLN A 97 -0.89 -7.20 -0.80
CA GLN A 97 -2.28 -7.06 -1.28
C GLN A 97 -3.04 -8.40 -1.31
N ALA A 98 -2.37 -9.50 -1.64
CA ALA A 98 -3.00 -10.82 -1.59
C ALA A 98 -3.40 -11.18 -0.15
N ILE A 99 -2.54 -10.92 0.83
CA ILE A 99 -2.81 -11.13 2.26
C ILE A 99 -3.95 -10.21 2.74
N GLU A 100 -3.95 -8.94 2.35
CA GLU A 100 -5.03 -7.98 2.67
C GLU A 100 -6.40 -8.43 2.12
N SER A 101 -6.43 -9.03 0.93
CA SER A 101 -7.67 -9.59 0.38
C SER A 101 -8.21 -10.75 1.22
N TYR A 102 -7.34 -11.60 1.76
CA TYR A 102 -7.74 -12.65 2.70
C TYR A 102 -8.35 -12.05 3.97
N HIS A 103 -7.78 -10.99 4.54
CA HIS A 103 -8.35 -10.35 5.73
C HIS A 103 -9.81 -9.92 5.53
N ALA A 104 -10.17 -9.37 4.37
CA ALA A 104 -11.55 -8.99 4.07
C ALA A 104 -12.50 -10.19 4.04
N VAL A 105 -12.06 -11.34 3.50
CA VAL A 105 -12.82 -12.58 3.49
C VAL A 105 -13.01 -13.11 4.91
N PHE A 106 -11.94 -13.17 5.71
CA PHE A 106 -11.98 -13.66 7.08
C PHE A 106 -12.88 -12.80 7.98
N ASN A 107 -12.92 -11.48 7.80
CA ASN A 107 -13.84 -10.60 8.52
C ASN A 107 -15.31 -10.95 8.27
N LYS A 108 -15.67 -11.26 7.00
CA LYS A 108 -17.03 -11.72 6.66
C LYS A 108 -17.33 -13.09 7.29
N LEU A 109 -16.36 -13.99 7.30
CA LEU A 109 -16.52 -15.31 7.89
C LEU A 109 -16.62 -15.26 9.42
N GLU A 110 -15.91 -14.34 10.08
CA GLU A 110 -16.04 -14.13 11.52
C GLU A 110 -17.47 -13.71 11.89
N LEU A 111 -18.08 -12.81 11.11
CA LEU A 111 -19.49 -12.44 11.28
C LEU A 111 -20.43 -13.64 11.04
N ARG A 112 -20.19 -14.42 9.98
CA ARG A 112 -20.99 -15.62 9.65
C ARG A 112 -20.94 -16.68 10.76
N PHE A 113 -19.77 -16.90 11.36
CA PHE A 113 -19.57 -17.91 12.41
C PHE A 113 -19.58 -17.31 13.82
N ARG A 114 -20.06 -16.06 14.01
CA ARG A 114 -20.08 -15.37 15.32
C ARG A 114 -20.83 -16.13 16.41
N ASN A 115 -21.83 -16.92 16.02
CA ASN A 115 -22.66 -17.69 16.95
C ASN A 115 -21.96 -18.95 17.47
N VAL A 116 -20.78 -19.31 16.95
CA VAL A 116 -19.98 -20.43 17.44
C VAL A 116 -19.18 -19.98 18.66
N ARG A 117 -19.60 -20.43 19.85
CA ARG A 117 -18.98 -20.04 21.14
C ARG A 117 -17.54 -20.53 21.30
N ASP A 118 -17.22 -21.71 20.76
CA ASP A 118 -15.87 -22.27 20.78
C ASP A 118 -15.02 -21.63 19.67
N ARG A 119 -13.99 -20.87 20.07
CA ARG A 119 -13.09 -20.18 19.15
C ARG A 119 -12.31 -21.14 18.24
N LYS A 120 -11.92 -22.32 18.74
CA LYS A 120 -11.20 -23.31 17.94
C LYS A 120 -12.09 -23.83 16.81
N LEU A 121 -13.33 -24.18 17.16
CA LEU A 121 -14.34 -24.63 16.20
C LEU A 121 -14.74 -23.50 15.22
N GLN A 122 -14.80 -22.26 15.69
CA GLN A 122 -15.07 -21.09 14.85
C GLN A 122 -14.00 -20.94 13.76
N ILE A 123 -12.72 -20.97 14.14
CA ILE A 123 -11.59 -20.85 13.21
C ILE A 123 -11.58 -22.03 12.23
N GLU A 124 -11.79 -23.26 12.70
CA GLU A 124 -11.85 -24.44 11.84
C GLU A 124 -12.93 -24.31 10.75
N ARG A 125 -14.13 -23.82 11.13
CA ARG A 125 -15.22 -23.59 10.18
C ARG A 125 -14.90 -22.47 9.20
N MET A 126 -14.27 -21.39 9.65
CA MET A 126 -13.82 -20.29 8.79
C MET A 126 -12.81 -20.79 7.75
N MET A 127 -11.80 -21.55 8.18
CA MET A 127 -10.79 -22.12 7.28
C MET A 127 -11.39 -23.09 6.26
N ARG A 128 -12.25 -24.02 6.70
CA ARG A 128 -12.93 -24.97 5.80
C ARG A 128 -13.80 -24.26 4.77
N HIS A 129 -14.56 -23.27 5.22
CA HIS A 129 -15.42 -22.51 4.33
C HIS A 129 -14.61 -21.79 3.26
N HIS A 130 -13.52 -21.13 3.67
CA HIS A 130 -12.64 -20.45 2.74
C HIS A 130 -11.98 -21.41 1.73
N PHE A 131 -11.51 -22.58 2.18
CA PHE A 131 -10.96 -23.61 1.30
C PHE A 131 -11.97 -24.07 0.24
N LEU A 132 -13.23 -24.27 0.63
CA LEU A 132 -14.29 -24.67 -0.31
C LEU A 132 -14.57 -23.60 -1.35
N LEU A 133 -14.60 -22.32 -0.95
CA LEU A 133 -14.78 -21.21 -1.90
C LEU A 133 -13.64 -21.15 -2.92
N ASN A 134 -12.38 -21.27 -2.46
CA ASN A 134 -11.23 -21.29 -3.37
C ASN A 134 -11.30 -22.48 -4.34
N TYR A 135 -11.66 -23.66 -3.83
CA TYR A 135 -11.81 -24.87 -4.67
C TYR A 135 -12.91 -24.73 -5.74
N LEU A 136 -14.03 -24.08 -5.41
CA LEU A 136 -15.10 -23.82 -6.37
C LEU A 136 -14.67 -22.80 -7.42
N HIS A 137 -14.04 -21.71 -6.99
CA HIS A 137 -13.50 -20.67 -7.86
C HIS A 137 -12.48 -21.22 -8.85
N ASP A 138 -11.54 -22.07 -8.41
CA ASP A 138 -10.53 -22.71 -9.27
C ASP A 138 -11.16 -23.61 -10.34
N ARG A 139 -12.39 -24.06 -10.13
CA ARG A 139 -13.18 -24.84 -11.09
C ARG A 139 -14.10 -24.00 -11.96
N GLY A 140 -14.01 -22.67 -11.87
CA GLY A 140 -14.80 -21.73 -12.65
C GLY A 140 -16.22 -21.51 -12.12
N PHE A 141 -16.53 -21.97 -10.90
CA PHE A 141 -17.78 -21.62 -10.23
C PHE A 141 -17.57 -20.30 -9.47
N ASN A 142 -18.16 -19.23 -9.98
CA ASN A 142 -18.17 -17.93 -9.32
C ASN A 142 -19.39 -17.85 -8.38
N ASP A 143 -19.17 -17.35 -7.16
CA ASP A 143 -20.21 -17.00 -6.18
C ASP A 143 -21.08 -15.83 -6.64
#